data_AF-A0A2H0PD20-F1
#
_entry.id   AF-A0A2H0PD20-F1
#
_cell.length_a   1.000
_cell.length_b   1.000
_cell.length_c   1.000
_cell.angle_alpha   90.00
_cell.angle_beta   90.00
_cell.angle_gamma   90.00
#
_symmetry.space_group_name_H-M   'P 1'
#
loop_
_entity.id
_entity.type
_entity.pdbx_description
1 polymer ?
#
loop_
_entity_poly.entity_id
_entity_poly.type
_entity_poly.pdbx_seq_one_letter_code
_entity_poly.pdbx_strand_id
1 'polypeptide(L)'
;MGEDKCCIKKCVISIVVVAVAYFLLDMLVWHVILGGMVMENMNLWRPMDVAQSKMWVAYIGYILFAWVFTWIYYKGYECGKCPKMQGLKYGAMVGLLVWGAGNMLQYPFSNMTDNLYIGSALCGIVEYTILGFVTGFMCCMGQKCDDKSDKGGRCCS
;
A
#
# COMPACT_ATOMS: atom_id res chain seq x y z
N MET A 1 2.16 -26.23 -20.36
CA MET A 1 2.19 -24.86 -20.93
C MET A 1 0.94 -23.99 -20.63
N GLY A 2 -0.03 -24.44 -19.82
CA GLY A 2 -1.20 -23.63 -19.44
C GLY A 2 -1.12 -22.97 -18.05
N GLU A 3 -0.23 -23.44 -17.18
CA GLU A 3 -0.21 -23.07 -15.76
C GLU A 3 0.50 -21.73 -15.48
N ASP A 4 1.49 -21.35 -16.29
CA ASP A 4 2.29 -20.12 -16.12
C ASP A 4 1.46 -18.85 -16.34
N LYS A 5 0.49 -18.92 -17.28
CA LYS A 5 -0.41 -17.80 -17.61
C LYS A 5 -1.39 -17.48 -16.49
N CYS A 6 -1.78 -18.47 -15.67
CA CYS A 6 -2.72 -18.28 -14.57
C CYS A 6 -2.06 -17.51 -13.41
N CYS A 7 -0.79 -17.80 -13.11
CA CYS A 7 -0.04 -17.13 -12.06
C CYS A 7 0.27 -15.66 -12.42
N ILE A 8 0.71 -15.40 -13.65
CA ILE A 8 0.97 -14.03 -14.14
C ILE A 8 -0.31 -13.19 -14.14
N LYS A 9 -1.42 -13.73 -14.66
CA LYS A 9 -2.71 -13.01 -14.65
C LYS A 9 -3.12 -12.63 -13.23
N LYS A 10 -2.97 -13.54 -12.25
CA LYS A 10 -3.29 -13.26 -10.85
C LYS A 10 -2.37 -12.21 -10.23
N CYS A 11 -1.07 -12.23 -10.51
CA CYS A 11 -0.14 -11.18 -10.05
C CYS A 11 -0.49 -9.80 -10.62
N VAL A 12 -0.81 -9.72 -11.91
CA VAL A 12 -1.23 -8.46 -12.54
C VAL A 12 -2.55 -7.96 -11.94
N ILE A 13 -3.52 -8.84 -11.72
CA ILE A 13 -4.78 -8.49 -11.06
C ILE A 13 -4.53 -7.98 -9.63
N SER A 14 -3.65 -8.62 -8.86
CA SER A 14 -3.29 -8.14 -7.52
C SER A 14 -2.73 -6.72 -7.53
N ILE A 15 -1.81 -6.42 -8.46
CA ILE A 15 -1.22 -5.08 -8.59
C ILE A 15 -2.31 -4.05 -8.90
N VAL A 16 -3.22 -4.36 -9.83
CA VAL A 16 -4.32 -3.45 -10.19
C VAL A 16 -5.25 -3.23 -8.99
N VAL A 17 -5.62 -4.29 -8.27
CA VAL A 17 -6.49 -4.19 -7.09
C VAL A 17 -5.82 -3.37 -5.99
N VAL A 18 -4.53 -3.57 -5.73
CA VAL A 18 -3.77 -2.79 -4.73
C VAL A 18 -3.66 -1.33 -5.16
N ALA A 19 -3.43 -1.04 -6.44
CA ALA A 19 -3.37 0.34 -6.94
C ALA A 19 -4.71 1.07 -6.76
N VAL A 20 -5.82 0.41 -7.10
CA VAL A 20 -7.17 0.97 -6.92
C VAL A 20 -7.50 1.14 -5.44
N ALA A 21 -7.18 0.14 -4.61
CA ALA A 21 -7.39 0.23 -3.16
C ALA A 21 -6.57 1.38 -2.55
N TYR A 22 -5.33 1.58 -2.99
CA TYR A 22 -4.48 2.66 -2.50
C TYR A 22 -5.05 4.02 -2.92
N PHE A 23 -5.44 4.19 -4.19
CA PHE A 23 -6.06 5.43 -4.64
C PHE A 23 -7.32 5.79 -3.83
N LEU A 24 -8.19 4.81 -3.56
CA LEU A 24 -9.43 5.05 -2.81
C LEU A 24 -9.18 5.36 -1.33
N LEU A 25 -8.24 4.66 -0.69
CA LEU A 25 -7.86 4.93 0.70
C LEU A 25 -7.18 6.29 0.83
N ASP A 26 -6.28 6.63 -0.08
CA ASP A 26 -5.56 7.91 -0.07
C ASP A 26 -6.55 9.08 -0.26
N MET A 27 -7.50 8.94 -1.18
CA MET A 27 -8.59 9.91 -1.31
C MET A 27 -9.40 10.04 -0.02
N LEU A 28 -9.76 8.93 0.63
CA LEU A 28 -10.53 8.95 1.88
C LEU A 28 -9.73 9.62 3.01
N VAL A 29 -8.47 9.27 3.17
CA VAL A 29 -7.58 9.81 4.22
C VAL A 29 -7.36 11.30 4.01
N TRP A 30 -6.97 11.73 2.81
CA TRP A 30 -6.63 13.13 2.57
C TRP A 30 -7.83 14.06 2.44
N HIS A 31 -8.94 13.61 1.84
CA HIS A 31 -10.09 14.49 1.58
C HIS A 31 -11.13 14.45 2.69
N VAL A 32 -11.34 13.31 3.34
CA VAL A 32 -12.40 13.14 4.34
C VAL A 32 -11.85 13.23 5.76
N ILE A 33 -10.80 12.46 6.06
CA ILE A 33 -10.27 12.39 7.43
C ILE A 33 -9.40 13.59 7.77
N LEU A 34 -8.44 13.92 6.89
CA LEU A 34 -7.51 15.02 7.06
C LEU A 34 -7.97 16.31 6.38
N GLY A 35 -9.07 16.28 5.61
CA GLY A 35 -9.49 17.40 4.77
C GLY A 35 -9.60 18.74 5.50
N GLY A 36 -10.12 18.72 6.74
CA GLY A 36 -10.17 19.91 7.58
C GLY A 36 -8.78 20.50 7.89
N MET A 37 -7.84 19.64 8.30
CA MET A 37 -6.45 20.04 8.59
C MET A 37 -5.70 20.45 7.32
N VAL A 38 -6.00 19.82 6.18
CA VAL A 38 -5.41 20.18 4.88
C VAL A 38 -5.84 21.59 4.46
N MET A 39 -7.11 21.95 4.66
CA MET A 39 -7.61 23.30 4.35
C MET A 39 -6.91 24.39 5.14
N GLU A 40 -6.59 24.14 6.41
CA GLU A 40 -5.84 25.06 7.27
C GLU A 40 -4.39 25.26 6.80
N ASN A 41 -3.84 24.30 6.04
CA ASN A 41 -2.46 24.28 5.58
C ASN A 41 -2.34 24.43 4.05
N MET A 42 -3.35 25.00 3.38
CA MET A 42 -3.38 25.15 1.91
C MET A 42 -2.18 25.93 1.35
N ASN A 43 -1.58 26.80 2.16
CA ASN A 43 -0.39 27.58 1.80
C ASN A 43 0.87 26.71 1.60
N LEU A 44 0.90 25.48 2.13
CA LEU A 44 2.03 24.54 1.96
C LEU A 44 1.98 23.80 0.63
N TRP A 45 0.80 23.71 0.04
CA TRP A 45 0.56 22.93 -1.17
C TRP A 45 0.67 23.79 -2.42
N ARG A 46 0.88 23.14 -3.56
CA ARG A 46 0.85 23.84 -4.84
C ARG A 46 -0.55 24.40 -5.10
N PRO A 47 -0.66 25.52 -5.82
CA PRO A 47 -1.94 26.02 -6.32
C PRO A 47 -2.73 24.91 -7.04
N MET A 48 -4.05 24.88 -6.85
CA MET A 48 -4.90 23.77 -7.29
C MET A 48 -4.86 23.54 -8.81
N ASP A 49 -4.77 24.60 -9.60
CA ASP A 49 -4.61 24.56 -11.06
C ASP A 49 -3.31 23.83 -11.46
N VAL A 50 -2.21 24.14 -10.76
CA VAL A 50 -0.91 23.49 -10.96
C VAL A 50 -0.93 22.04 -10.47
N ALA A 51 -1.63 21.76 -9.36
CA ALA A 51 -1.77 20.41 -8.82
C ALA A 51 -2.57 19.51 -9.78
N GLN A 52 -3.72 20.00 -10.27
CA GLN A 52 -4.60 19.27 -11.19
C GLN A 52 -3.91 18.92 -12.51
N SER A 53 -3.16 19.86 -13.10
CA SER A 53 -2.38 19.60 -14.33
C SER A 53 -1.30 18.53 -14.16
N LYS A 54 -0.91 18.22 -12.92
CA LYS A 54 0.14 17.24 -12.57
C LYS A 54 -0.41 15.99 -11.89
N MET A 55 -1.73 15.83 -11.75
CA MET A 55 -2.33 14.65 -11.11
C MET A 55 -1.96 13.34 -11.80
N TRP A 56 -1.64 13.36 -13.10
CA TRP A 56 -1.17 12.18 -13.83
C TRP A 56 0.10 11.56 -13.21
N VAL A 57 0.96 12.38 -12.58
CA VAL A 57 2.15 11.92 -11.86
C VAL A 57 1.76 11.08 -10.64
N ALA A 58 0.69 11.47 -9.93
CA ALA A 58 0.17 10.71 -8.80
C ALA A 58 -0.37 9.34 -9.26
N TYR A 59 -1.09 9.29 -10.39
CA TYR A 59 -1.56 8.02 -10.96
C TYR A 59 -0.43 7.04 -11.30
N ILE A 60 0.67 7.54 -11.87
CA ILE A 60 1.87 6.72 -12.10
C ILE A 60 2.48 6.27 -10.76
N GLY A 61 2.51 7.17 -9.77
CA GLY A 61 2.95 6.87 -8.41
C GLY A 61 2.17 5.72 -7.77
N TYR A 62 0.84 5.73 -7.82
CA TYR A 62 0.00 4.65 -7.28
C TYR A 62 0.28 3.30 -7.95
N ILE A 63 0.43 3.28 -9.28
CA ILE A 63 0.73 2.05 -10.03
C ILE A 63 2.13 1.52 -9.68
N LEU A 64 3.13 2.41 -9.66
CA LEU A 64 4.51 2.04 -9.33
C LEU A 64 4.61 1.52 -7.90
N PHE A 65 3.96 2.21 -6.96
CA PHE A 65 3.90 1.79 -5.57
C PHE A 65 3.24 0.41 -5.45
N ALA A 66 2.07 0.21 -6.04
CA ALA A 66 1.37 -1.07 -5.98
C ALA A 66 2.20 -2.21 -6.57
N TRP A 67 2.92 -1.96 -7.66
CA TRP A 67 3.82 -2.94 -8.26
C TRP A 67 4.96 -3.33 -7.31
N VAL A 68 5.70 -2.35 -6.78
CA VAL A 68 6.83 -2.59 -5.85
C VAL A 68 6.35 -3.22 -4.55
N PHE A 69 5.28 -2.71 -3.96
CA PHE A 69 4.70 -3.20 -2.72
C PHE A 69 4.27 -4.68 -2.83
N THR A 70 3.56 -5.02 -3.91
CA THR A 70 3.15 -6.41 -4.18
C THR A 70 4.35 -7.32 -4.44
N TRP A 71 5.37 -6.81 -5.15
CA TRP A 71 6.58 -7.58 -5.46
C TRP A 71 7.43 -7.88 -4.22
N ILE A 72 7.61 -6.90 -3.32
CA ILE A 72 8.31 -7.10 -2.05
C ILE A 72 7.56 -8.12 -1.19
N TYR A 73 6.23 -7.99 -1.07
CA TYR A 73 5.41 -8.97 -0.37
C TYR A 73 5.61 -10.39 -0.91
N TYR A 74 5.57 -10.55 -2.25
CA TYR A 74 5.78 -11.84 -2.89
C TYR A 74 7.15 -12.45 -2.58
N LYS A 75 8.22 -11.64 -2.58
CA LYS A 75 9.58 -12.10 -2.25
C LYS A 75 9.78 -12.44 -0.78
N GLY A 76 9.08 -11.74 0.12
CA GLY A 76 9.14 -11.97 1.56
C GLY A 76 8.13 -12.98 2.08
N TYR A 77 7.32 -13.59 1.21
CA TYR A 77 6.27 -14.51 1.61
C TYR A 77 6.83 -15.85 2.11
N GLU A 78 6.43 -16.24 3.31
CA GLU A 78 6.80 -17.51 3.91
C GLU A 78 5.69 -18.56 3.73
N CYS A 79 6.04 -19.69 3.15
CA CYS A 79 5.12 -20.82 2.99
C CYS A 79 4.73 -21.43 4.35
N GLY A 80 3.47 -21.86 4.47
CA GLY A 80 2.94 -22.47 5.69
C GLY A 80 2.43 -21.50 6.77
N LYS A 81 2.53 -20.19 6.56
CA LYS A 81 1.96 -19.16 7.47
C LYS A 81 0.75 -18.47 6.83
N CYS A 82 -0.20 -18.01 7.65
CA CYS A 82 -1.42 -17.36 7.15
C CYS A 82 -1.09 -16.11 6.30
N PRO A 83 -1.49 -16.07 5.01
CA PRO A 83 -1.14 -14.98 4.10
C PRO A 83 -1.70 -13.62 4.54
N LYS A 84 -2.90 -13.62 5.11
CA LYS A 84 -3.54 -12.38 5.60
C LYS A 84 -2.75 -11.75 6.75
N MET A 85 -2.24 -12.58 7.66
CA MET A 85 -1.47 -12.12 8.82
C MET A 85 -0.08 -11.63 8.41
N GLN A 86 0.56 -12.29 7.44
CA GLN A 86 1.81 -11.82 6.84
C GLN A 86 1.60 -10.47 6.15
N GLY A 87 0.53 -10.33 5.36
CA GLY A 87 0.15 -9.10 4.70
C GLY A 87 -0.06 -7.95 5.67
N LEU A 88 -0.77 -8.19 6.77
CA LEU A 88 -1.03 -7.19 7.80
C LEU A 88 0.26 -6.70 8.48
N LYS A 89 1.16 -7.62 8.86
CA LYS A 89 2.46 -7.28 9.45
C LYS A 89 3.35 -6.51 8.45
N TYR A 90 3.38 -6.97 7.20
CA TYR A 90 4.12 -6.31 6.13
C TYR A 90 3.61 -4.87 5.91
N GLY A 91 2.29 -4.70 5.77
CA GLY A 91 1.66 -3.39 5.62
C GLY A 91 1.93 -2.45 6.79
N ALA A 92 1.83 -2.94 8.02
CA ALA A 92 2.14 -2.15 9.21
C ALA A 92 3.62 -1.72 9.26
N MET A 93 4.55 -2.60 8.89
CA MET A 93 5.98 -2.27 8.82
C MET A 93 6.29 -1.23 7.73
N VAL A 94 5.70 -1.37 6.54
CA VAL A 94 5.88 -0.38 5.47
C VAL A 94 5.23 0.95 5.84
N GLY A 95 4.04 0.93 6.44
CA GLY A 95 3.37 2.12 6.95
C GLY A 95 4.22 2.84 8.00
N LEU A 96 4.80 2.10 8.95
CA LEU A 96 5.69 2.68 9.96
C LEU A 96 6.97 3.27 9.32
N LEU A 97 7.50 2.63 8.28
CA LEU A 97 8.68 3.14 7.57
C LEU A 97 8.35 4.42 6.78
N VAL A 98 7.27 4.41 5.99
CA VAL A 98 6.91 5.52 5.09
C VAL A 98 6.31 6.69 5.87
N TRP A 99 5.28 6.43 6.67
CA TRP A 99 4.52 7.46 7.38
C TRP A 99 4.98 7.71 8.80
N GLY A 100 5.59 6.72 9.46
CA GLY A 100 6.23 6.94 10.75
C GLY A 100 7.58 7.66 10.58
N ALA A 101 8.57 6.93 10.08
CA ALA A 101 9.93 7.46 9.93
C ALA A 101 10.00 8.59 8.90
N GLY A 102 9.33 8.46 7.75
CA GLY A 102 9.34 9.50 6.72
C GLY A 102 8.80 10.85 7.21
N ASN A 103 7.67 10.85 7.92
CA ASN A 103 7.14 12.09 8.51
C ASN A 103 8.07 12.67 9.57
N MET A 104 8.65 11.83 10.45
CA MET A 104 9.60 12.30 11.47
C MET A 104 10.85 12.93 10.86
N LEU A 105 11.34 12.38 9.74
CA LEU A 105 12.47 12.96 9.01
C LEU A 105 12.09 14.28 8.34
N GLN A 106 10.85 14.43 7.88
CA GLN A 106 10.37 15.66 7.26
C GLN A 106 9.99 16.75 8.27
N TYR A 107 9.63 16.37 9.51
CA TYR A 107 9.14 17.26 10.58
C TYR A 107 9.94 18.56 10.75
N PRO A 108 11.30 18.54 10.78
CA PRO A 108 12.08 19.76 10.97
C PRO A 108 12.10 20.69 9.75
N PHE A 109 11.73 20.19 8.56
CA PHE A 109 11.94 20.89 7.29
C PHE A 109 10.67 21.47 6.68
N SER A 110 9.49 21.05 7.12
CA SER A 110 8.24 21.58 6.56
C SER A 110 7.35 22.24 7.60
N ASN A 111 6.72 23.34 7.20
CA ASN A 111 5.91 24.20 8.06
C ASN A 111 4.49 23.64 8.30
N MET A 112 4.32 22.32 8.31
CA MET A 112 3.04 21.69 8.62
C MET A 112 2.76 21.77 10.12
N THR A 113 1.50 21.99 10.48
CA THR A 113 1.06 21.95 11.87
C THR A 113 1.26 20.56 12.49
N ASP A 114 1.60 20.50 13.78
CA ASP A 114 1.85 19.25 14.52
C ASP A 114 0.70 18.24 14.40
N ASN A 115 -0.54 18.74 14.41
CA ASN A 115 -1.74 17.92 14.27
C ASN A 115 -1.81 17.21 12.91
N LEU A 116 -1.42 17.88 11.82
CA LEU A 116 -1.39 17.28 10.49
C LEU A 116 -0.31 16.21 10.39
N TYR A 117 0.83 16.41 11.05
CA TYR A 117 1.90 15.43 11.12
C TYR A 117 1.49 14.15 11.84
N ILE A 118 0.91 14.28 13.03
CA ILE A 118 0.46 13.14 13.83
C ILE A 118 -0.71 12.45 13.12
N GLY A 119 -1.66 13.23 12.59
CA GLY A 119 -2.82 12.71 11.86
C GLY A 119 -2.41 11.92 10.61
N SER A 120 -1.53 12.49 9.78
CA SER A 120 -1.04 11.81 8.57
C SER A 120 -0.19 10.59 8.89
N ALA A 121 0.65 10.63 9.94
CA ALA A 121 1.42 9.46 10.37
C ALA A 121 0.51 8.29 10.77
N LEU A 122 -0.47 8.55 11.64
CA LEU A 122 -1.39 7.52 12.12
C LEU A 122 -2.30 6.98 11.01
N CYS A 123 -2.90 7.87 10.22
CA CYS A 123 -3.78 7.46 9.12
C CYS A 123 -3.00 6.68 8.05
N GLY A 124 -1.80 7.13 7.70
CA GLY A 124 -0.94 6.46 6.74
C GLY A 124 -0.47 5.07 7.21
N ILE A 125 -0.16 4.89 8.49
CA ILE A 125 0.15 3.56 9.04
C ILE A 125 -1.06 2.62 8.90
N VAL A 126 -2.26 3.10 9.25
CA VAL A 126 -3.50 2.32 9.14
C VAL A 126 -3.79 1.97 7.69
N GLU A 127 -3.68 2.94 6.78
CA GLU A 127 -3.88 2.75 5.34
C GLU A 127 -2.97 1.66 4.77
N TYR A 128 -1.67 1.73 5.07
CA TYR A 128 -0.70 0.76 4.56
C TYR A 128 -0.90 -0.62 5.17
N THR A 129 -1.40 -0.68 6.41
CA THR A 129 -1.81 -1.94 7.05
C THR A 129 -2.99 -2.59 6.32
N ILE A 130 -3.99 -1.80 5.91
CA ILE A 130 -5.12 -2.26 5.10
C ILE A 130 -4.65 -2.73 3.72
N LEU A 131 -3.75 -1.99 3.08
CA LEU A 131 -3.16 -2.38 1.79
C LEU A 131 -2.39 -3.69 1.90
N GLY A 132 -1.61 -3.87 2.97
CA GLY A 132 -0.93 -5.13 3.26
C GLY A 132 -1.90 -6.30 3.40
N PHE A 133 -3.02 -6.10 4.09
CA PHE A 133 -4.07 -7.11 4.19
C PHE A 133 -4.70 -7.45 2.83
N VAL A 134 -4.99 -6.44 2.00
CA VAL A 134 -5.52 -6.63 0.65
C VAL A 134 -4.53 -7.41 -0.22
N THR A 135 -3.24 -7.05 -0.19
CA THR A 135 -2.18 -7.77 -0.90
C THR A 135 -2.10 -9.23 -0.45
N GLY A 136 -2.12 -9.48 0.86
CA GLY A 136 -2.10 -10.84 1.41
C GLY A 136 -3.32 -11.67 0.99
N PHE A 137 -4.51 -11.06 0.94
CA PHE A 137 -5.73 -11.70 0.46
C PHE A 137 -5.65 -12.07 -1.02
N MET A 138 -5.15 -11.15 -1.85
CA MET A 138 -5.06 -11.35 -3.31
C MET A 138 -3.94 -12.33 -3.70
N CYS A 139 -2.76 -12.24 -3.08
CA CYS A 139 -1.64 -13.14 -3.34
C CYS A 139 -1.89 -14.57 -2.83
N CYS A 140 -2.67 -14.76 -1.76
CA CYS A 140 -3.12 -16.07 -1.28
C CYS A 140 -3.79 -16.92 -2.38
N MET A 141 -4.46 -16.28 -3.35
CA MET A 141 -5.14 -16.98 -4.44
C MET A 141 -4.21 -17.43 -5.57
N GLY A 142 -2.96 -16.94 -5.59
CA GLY A 142 -2.00 -17.14 -6.68
C GLY A 142 -0.78 -17.99 -6.33
N GLN A 143 -0.38 -18.09 -5.06
CA GLN A 143 0.87 -18.76 -4.69
C GLN A 143 0.69 -20.28 -4.56
N LYS A 144 1.43 -21.03 -5.38
CA LYS A 144 1.79 -22.43 -5.12
C LYS A 144 3.10 -22.40 -4.33
N CYS A 145 3.12 -23.02 -3.15
CA CYS A 145 4.37 -23.28 -2.46
C CYS A 145 5.07 -24.43 -3.21
N ASP A 146 6.09 -24.11 -3.99
CA ASP A 146 7.02 -25.11 -4.53
C ASP A 146 7.91 -25.57 -3.38
N ASP A 147 7.42 -26.51 -2.57
CA ASP A 147 8.27 -27.31 -1.70
C ASP A 147 8.21 -28.77 -2.13
N LYS A 148 9.36 -29.33 -2.51
CA LYS A 148 9.52 -30.72 -2.95
C LYS A 148 9.28 -31.75 -1.83
N SER A 149 8.78 -31.34 -0.67
CA SER A 149 8.54 -32.21 0.48
C SER A 149 7.09 -32.26 0.96
N ASP A 150 6.17 -31.42 0.47
CA ASP A 150 4.83 -31.37 1.05
C ASP A 150 3.74 -31.82 0.07
N LYS A 151 3.01 -32.85 0.48
CA LYS A 151 1.96 -33.51 -0.28
C LYS A 151 0.79 -32.55 -0.47
N GLY A 152 0.73 -31.90 -1.63
CA GLY A 152 -0.54 -31.54 -2.29
C GLY A 152 -1.51 -30.65 -1.50
N GLY A 153 -1.04 -29.91 -0.48
CA GLY A 153 -1.85 -28.95 0.25
C GLY A 153 -1.85 -27.62 -0.49
N ARG A 154 -2.99 -27.23 -1.06
CA ARG A 154 -3.24 -25.80 -1.32
C ARG A 154 -2.96 -25.06 0.00
N CYS A 155 -2.26 -23.93 -0.03
CA CYS A 155 -2.07 -23.07 1.16
C CYS A 155 -3.39 -22.57 1.79
N CYS A 156 -4.52 -22.93 1.19
CA CYS A 156 -5.82 -22.99 1.83
C CYS A 156 -6.26 -24.46 1.95
N SER A 157 -5.96 -25.08 3.08
CA SER A 157 -6.83 -26.08 3.68
C SER A 157 -7.10 -25.70 5.12
#